data_AF-A0A8B7ZTW6-F1
#
_entry.id   AF-A0A8B7ZTW6-F1
#
_cell.length_a   1.000
_cell.length_b   1.000
_cell.length_c   1.000
_cell.angle_alpha   90.00
_cell.angle_beta   90.00
_cell.angle_gamma   90.00
#
_symmetry.space_group_name_H-M   'P 1'
#
loop_
_entity.id
_entity.type
_entity.pdbx_description
1 polymer ?
#
loop_
_entity_poly.entity_id
_entity_poly.type
_entity_poly.pdbx_seq_one_letter_code
_entity_poly.pdbx_strand_id
1 'polypeptide(L)'
;IFINELKITSQLKHNNIVKNIIHRDLKPENIIIDNTDHVKILDFGISIDRFFLKDIFKSGIVGSIKYLAPELIAKQETTNKTDIYAMGLIMYELLAGHLPFQSSDDRV
;
A
#
# COMPACT_ATOMS: atom_id res chain seq x y z
N ILE A 1 -13.66 -3.34 -13.37
CA ILE A 1 -13.59 -3.10 -11.91
C ILE A 1 -13.41 -4.44 -11.19
N PHE A 2 -14.44 -5.28 -11.07
CA PHE A 2 -14.36 -6.60 -10.39
C PHE A 2 -13.28 -7.58 -10.93
N ILE A 3 -13.03 -7.60 -12.24
CA ILE A 3 -12.00 -8.46 -12.86
C ILE A 3 -10.57 -7.99 -12.49
N ASN A 4 -10.35 -6.70 -12.31
CA ASN A 4 -9.04 -6.17 -11.94
C ASN A 4 -8.73 -6.50 -10.47
N GLU A 5 -9.74 -6.49 -9.59
CA GLU A 5 -9.63 -6.85 -8.17
C GLU A 5 -9.18 -8.31 -7.96
N LEU A 6 -9.77 -9.25 -8.70
CA LEU A 6 -9.38 -10.67 -8.65
C LEU A 6 -7.97 -10.92 -9.20
N LYS A 7 -7.51 -10.09 -10.15
CA LYS A 7 -6.16 -10.20 -10.71
C LYS A 7 -5.09 -9.66 -9.75
N ILE A 8 -5.37 -8.55 -9.06
CA ILE A 8 -4.46 -7.95 -8.07
C ILE A 8 -4.22 -8.93 -6.89
N THR A 9 -5.30 -9.54 -6.38
CA THR A 9 -5.22 -10.54 -5.31
C THR A 9 -4.47 -11.80 -5.73
N SER A 10 -4.73 -12.30 -6.94
CA SER A 10 -4.06 -13.49 -7.48
C SER A 10 -2.56 -13.26 -7.68
N GLN A 11 -2.17 -12.12 -8.26
CA GLN A 11 -0.76 -11.81 -8.50
C GLN A 11 0.03 -11.64 -7.20
N LEU A 12 -0.57 -11.02 -6.19
CA LEU A 12 0.06 -10.92 -4.86
C LEU A 12 0.18 -12.26 -4.16
N LYS A 13 -0.80 -13.16 -4.28
CA LYS A 13 -0.65 -14.54 -3.78
C LYS A 13 0.50 -15.27 -4.49
N HIS A 14 0.62 -15.09 -5.81
CA HIS A 14 1.72 -15.69 -6.57
C HIS A 14 3.08 -15.08 -6.20
N ASN A 15 3.15 -13.77 -5.94
CA ASN A 15 4.37 -13.11 -5.47
C ASN A 15 4.69 -13.42 -4.00
N ASN A 16 3.70 -13.74 -3.17
CA ASN A 16 3.92 -14.29 -1.82
C ASN A 16 4.57 -15.69 -1.85
N ILE A 17 4.55 -16.39 -2.99
CA ILE A 17 5.32 -17.62 -3.22
C ILE A 17 6.76 -17.27 -3.67
N VAL A 18 7.00 -16.07 -4.21
CA VAL A 18 8.33 -15.54 -4.53
C VAL A 18 8.90 -14.78 -3.32
N LYS A 19 9.28 -15.55 -2.30
CA LYS A 19 10.25 -15.22 -1.23
C LYS A 19 10.00 -13.94 -0.40
N ASN A 20 9.38 -14.05 0.78
CA ASN A 20 9.62 -13.26 2.01
C ASN A 20 9.87 -11.71 1.92
N ILE A 21 9.54 -11.05 0.82
CA ILE A 21 9.76 -9.61 0.63
C ILE A 21 8.48 -8.88 1.04
N ILE A 22 8.63 -7.95 1.97
CA ILE A 22 7.56 -7.03 2.41
C ILE A 22 7.77 -5.71 1.66
N HIS A 23 6.75 -5.23 0.97
CA HIS A 23 6.78 -4.03 0.13
C HIS A 23 6.85 -2.73 0.94
N ARG A 24 6.05 -2.62 2.02
CA ARG A 24 5.98 -1.48 2.96
C ARG A 24 5.47 -0.15 2.40
N ASP A 25 5.54 0.09 1.08
CA ASP A 25 5.01 1.29 0.41
C ASP A 25 3.91 0.96 -0.63
N LEU A 26 3.00 0.05 -0.31
CA LEU A 26 1.96 -0.34 -1.27
C LEU A 26 0.88 0.74 -1.34
N LYS A 27 0.64 1.29 -2.54
CA LYS A 27 -0.31 2.36 -2.84
C LYS A 27 -0.79 2.27 -4.29
N PRO A 28 -1.93 2.88 -4.67
CA PRO A 28 -2.44 2.79 -6.04
C PRO A 28 -1.43 3.22 -7.12
N GLU A 29 -0.59 4.22 -6.85
CA GLU A 29 0.43 4.72 -7.76
C GLU A 29 1.51 3.67 -8.09
N ASN A 30 1.72 2.71 -7.18
CA ASN A 30 2.69 1.63 -7.34
C ASN A 30 2.05 0.37 -7.97
N ILE A 31 0.78 0.41 -8.38
CA ILE A 31 0.08 -0.72 -9.02
C ILE A 31 -0.30 -0.34 -10.45
N ILE A 32 0.30 -1.02 -11.41
CA ILE A 32 0.02 -0.82 -12.84
C ILE A 32 -0.67 -2.05 -13.41
N ILE A 33 -1.60 -1.82 -14.33
CA ILE A 33 -2.20 -2.85 -15.18
C ILE A 33 -1.65 -2.64 -16.59
N ASP A 34 -0.99 -3.66 -17.15
CA ASP A 34 -0.50 -3.57 -18.53
C ASP A 34 -1.61 -3.84 -19.56
N ASN A 35 -1.29 -3.68 -20.84
CA ASN A 35 -2.21 -3.87 -21.96
C ASN A 35 -2.71 -5.32 -22.14
N THR A 36 -2.20 -6.25 -21.34
CA THR A 36 -2.62 -7.65 -21.28
C THR A 36 -3.36 -7.97 -19.97
N ASP A 37 -3.81 -6.93 -19.25
CA ASP A 37 -4.44 -7.00 -17.94
C ASP A 37 -3.58 -7.67 -16.84
N HIS A 38 -2.26 -7.69 -16.98
CA HIS A 38 -1.41 -8.17 -15.90
C HIS A 38 -1.13 -7.06 -14.90
N VAL A 39 -1.29 -7.39 -13.63
CA VAL A 39 -0.96 -6.49 -12.52
C VAL A 39 0.54 -6.55 -12.28
N LYS A 40 1.17 -5.37 -12.27
CA LYS A 40 2.58 -5.18 -11.92
C LYS A 40 2.67 -4.26 -10.73
N ILE A 41 3.47 -4.67 -9.76
CA ILE A 41 3.79 -3.84 -8.60
C ILE A 41 5.15 -3.21 -8.87
N LEU A 42 5.19 -1.89 -8.78
CA LEU A 42 6.39 -1.08 -8.94
C LEU A 42 6.98 -0.74 -7.57
N ASP A 43 8.23 -0.29 -7.57
CA ASP A 43 8.88 0.35 -6.43
C ASP A 43 8.79 -0.45 -5.12
N PHE A 44 9.22 -1.72 -5.19
CA PHE A 44 9.45 -2.55 -4.00
C PHE A 44 10.28 -1.73 -3.01
N GLY A 45 9.72 -1.46 -1.83
CA GLY A 45 10.19 -0.47 -0.88
C GLY A 45 11.51 -0.82 -0.18
N ILE A 46 12.59 -0.98 -0.95
CA ILE A 46 13.98 -1.06 -0.47
C ILE A 46 14.32 0.20 0.36
N SER A 47 13.52 1.27 0.25
CA SER A 47 13.81 2.59 0.80
C SER A 47 13.07 2.98 2.08
N ILE A 48 12.14 2.18 2.63
CA ILE A 48 11.60 2.47 3.97
C ILE A 48 12.59 1.97 5.02
N ASP A 49 13.74 2.62 5.06
CA ASP A 49 14.59 2.65 6.25
C ASP A 49 13.86 3.48 7.32
N ARG A 50 14.11 3.20 8.60
CA ARG A 50 13.51 3.91 9.75
C ARG A 50 13.70 5.42 9.69
N PHE A 51 14.70 5.89 8.94
CA PHE A 51 14.96 7.29 8.66
C PHE A 51 13.94 7.90 7.67
N PHE A 52 13.52 7.18 6.64
CA PHE A 52 12.58 7.67 5.62
C PHE A 52 11.17 7.91 6.19
N LEU A 53 10.71 7.06 7.12
CA LEU A 53 9.43 7.28 7.82
C LEU A 53 9.42 8.60 8.60
N LYS A 54 10.53 8.96 9.27
CA LYS A 54 10.61 10.24 9.99
C LYS A 54 10.45 11.42 9.03
N ASP A 55 10.98 11.34 7.82
CA ASP A 55 10.89 12.41 6.84
C ASP A 55 9.52 12.46 6.17
N ILE A 56 8.86 11.32 5.93
CA ILE A 56 7.46 11.28 5.48
C ILE A 56 6.54 11.95 6.52
N PHE A 57 6.68 11.59 7.80
CA PHE A 57 5.87 12.19 8.87
C PHE A 57 6.16 13.68 9.06
N LYS A 58 7.40 14.13 8.83
CA LYS A 58 7.79 15.56 8.90
C LYS A 58 7.36 16.37 7.67
N SER A 59 7.41 15.77 6.48
CA SER A 59 7.10 16.46 5.22
C SER A 59 5.61 16.57 4.96
N GLY A 60 4.77 15.88 5.74
CA GLY A 60 3.32 16.00 5.62
C GLY A 60 2.80 15.61 4.25
N ILE A 61 3.50 14.70 3.54
CA ILE A 61 3.02 14.17 2.26
C ILE A 61 1.81 13.28 2.57
N VAL A 62 0.65 13.93 2.70
CA VAL A 62 -0.64 13.33 3.07
C VAL A 62 -0.99 12.15 2.16
N GLY A 63 -0.55 12.16 0.90
CA GLY A 63 -0.75 11.07 -0.05
C GLY A 63 -0.10 9.75 0.37
N SER A 64 1.14 9.79 0.88
CA SER A 64 1.92 8.58 1.18
C SER A 64 1.50 7.90 2.48
N ILE A 65 0.94 8.64 3.44
CA ILE A 65 0.56 8.07 4.74
C ILE A 65 -0.78 7.32 4.74
N LYS A 66 -1.64 7.58 3.74
CA LYS A 66 -3.02 7.05 3.67
C LYS A 66 -3.09 5.53 3.68
N TYR A 67 -2.08 4.87 3.14
CA TYR A 67 -2.01 3.42 3.00
C TYR A 67 -1.10 2.74 4.03
N LEU A 68 -0.49 3.51 4.94
CA LEU A 68 0.42 2.96 5.95
C LEU A 68 -0.33 2.08 6.95
N ALA A 69 0.19 0.87 7.15
CA ALA A 69 -0.28 0.00 8.22
C ALA A 69 0.04 0.59 9.60
N PRO A 70 -0.83 0.36 10.61
CA PRO A 70 -0.65 0.93 11.95
C PRO A 70 0.69 0.55 12.59
N GLU A 71 1.22 -0.65 12.32
CA GLU A 71 2.53 -1.09 12.79
C GLU A 71 3.70 -0.27 12.20
N LEU A 72 3.59 0.25 10.97
CA LEU A 72 4.59 1.14 10.39
C LEU A 72 4.57 2.51 11.07
N ILE A 73 3.39 3.01 11.42
CA ILE A 73 3.20 4.27 12.16
C ILE A 73 3.77 4.12 13.58
N ALA A 74 3.47 2.99 14.23
CA ALA A 74 3.94 2.66 15.56
C ALA A 74 5.43 2.22 15.59
N LYS A 75 6.10 2.16 14.44
CA LYS A 75 7.50 1.70 14.28
C LYS A 75 7.74 0.31 14.88
N GLN A 76 6.73 -0.55 14.77
CA GLN A 76 6.78 -1.94 15.19
C GLN A 76 7.34 -2.82 14.06
N GLU A 77 7.52 -4.11 14.36
CA GLU A 77 7.99 -5.07 13.38
C GLU A 77 6.97 -5.26 12.24
N THR A 78 7.44 -5.11 11.00
CA THR A 78 6.61 -5.31 9.80
C THR A 78 6.56 -6.77 9.44
N THR A 79 5.40 -7.26 9.02
CA THR A 79 5.23 -8.61 8.48
C THR A 79 4.55 -8.55 7.12
N ASN A 80 4.29 -9.69 6.50
CA ASN A 80 3.43 -9.74 5.31
C ASN A 80 2.01 -9.16 5.56
N LYS A 81 1.58 -9.04 6.82
CA LYS A 81 0.32 -8.38 7.17
C LYS A 81 0.31 -6.88 6.88
N THR A 82 1.48 -6.26 6.86
CA THR A 82 1.65 -4.84 6.52
C THR A 82 1.15 -4.55 5.10
N ASP A 83 1.55 -5.35 4.12
CA ASP A 83 1.10 -5.17 2.73
C ASP A 83 -0.36 -5.60 2.54
N ILE A 84 -0.84 -6.58 3.31
CA ILE A 84 -2.25 -7.01 3.30
C ILE A 84 -3.14 -5.86 3.79
N TYR A 85 -2.72 -5.12 4.82
CA TYR A 85 -3.46 -3.96 5.30
C TYR A 85 -3.58 -2.88 4.21
N ALA A 86 -2.45 -2.49 3.62
CA ALA A 86 -2.42 -1.49 2.55
C ALA A 86 -3.30 -1.91 1.35
N MET A 87 -3.23 -3.19 0.97
CA MET A 87 -4.08 -3.73 -0.09
C MET A 87 -5.57 -3.68 0.26
N GLY A 88 -5.93 -3.96 1.52
CA GLY A 88 -7.31 -3.84 1.99
C GLY A 88 -7.85 -2.41 1.84
N LEU A 89 -7.02 -1.41 2.10
CA LEU A 89 -7.38 0.00 1.88
C LEU A 89 -7.53 0.34 0.40
N ILE A 90 -6.63 -0.14 -0.46
CA ILE A 90 -6.72 0.06 -1.92
C ILE A 90 -8.00 -0.57 -2.47
N MET A 91 -8.32 -1.80 -2.06
CA MET A 91 -9.56 -2.47 -2.46
C MET A 91 -10.80 -1.71 -1.97
N TYR A 92 -10.77 -1.25 -0.73
CA TYR A 92 -11.86 -0.47 -0.18
C TYR A 92 -12.07 0.80 -1.01
N GLU A 93 -11.01 1.55 -1.31
CA GLU A 93 -11.12 2.77 -2.11
C GLU A 93 -11.63 2.49 -3.52
N LEU A 94 -11.16 1.42 -4.18
CA LEU A 94 -11.66 1.03 -5.50
C LEU A 94 -13.16 0.68 -5.49
N LEU A 95 -13.66 0.09 -4.40
CA LEU A 95 -15.05 -0.33 -4.27
C LEU A 95 -15.98 0.81 -3.78
N ALA A 96 -15.52 1.61 -2.83
CA ALA A 96 -16.30 2.66 -2.17
C ALA A 96 -16.12 4.04 -2.80
N GLY A 97 -15.08 4.23 -3.61
CA GLY A 97 -14.69 5.53 -4.19
C GLY A 97 -13.97 6.47 -3.20
N HIS A 98 -13.75 6.03 -1.95
CA HIS A 98 -13.04 6.77 -0.92
C HIS A 98 -12.40 5.80 0.08
N LEU A 99 -11.40 6.25 0.84
CA LEU A 99 -10.79 5.45 1.93
C LEU A 99 -11.74 5.28 3.12
N PRO A 100 -11.62 4.18 3.90
CA PRO A 100 -12.44 3.94 5.08
C PRO A 100 -12.03 4.85 6.26
N PHE A 101 -10.77 5.31 6.25
CA PHE A 101 -10.22 6.25 7.21
C PHE A 101 -9.86 7.53 6.47
N GLN A 102 -10.57 8.60 6.77
CA GLN A 102 -10.22 9.94 6.33
C GLN A 102 -9.59 10.66 7.51
N SER A 103 -8.44 11.31 7.29
CA SER A 103 -7.92 12.25 8.27
C SER A 103 -8.92 13.38 8.41
N SER A 104 -9.59 13.47 9.55
CA SER A 104 -10.36 14.66 9.92
C SER A 104 -9.36 15.76 10.30
N ASP A 105 -8.67 16.31 9.32
CA ASP A 105 -7.89 17.52 9.52
C ASP A 105 -8.10 18.49 8.37
N ASP A 106 -9.31 19.04 8.34
CA ASP A 106 -9.63 20.30 7.63
C ASP A 106 -9.28 21.52 8.51
N ARG A 107 -8.29 21.43 9.41
CA ARG A 107 -7.94 22.55 10.28
C ARG A 107 -6.45 22.89 10.24
N VAL A 108 -6.17 23.88 9.39
CA VAL A 108 -5.37 25.10 9.64
C VAL A 108 -4.09 24.92 10.47
#